data_AF-A0A2N6AZY9-F1
#
_entry.id   AF-A0A2N6AZY9-F1
#
_cell.length_a   1.000
_cell.length_b   1.000
_cell.length_c   1.000
_cell.angle_alpha   90.00
_cell.angle_beta   90.00
_cell.angle_gamma   90.00
#
_symmetry.space_group_name_H-M   'P 1'
#
loop_
_entity.id
_entity.type
_entity.pdbx_description
1 polymer ?
#
loop_
_entity_poly.entity_id
_entity_poly.type
_entity_poly.pdbx_seq_one_letter_code
_entity_poly.pdbx_strand_id
1 'polypeptide(L)'
;MATFVYKGGAGNNLINGSDFDDLMYGRGGNDTLIGAAFPDTLYGETGNDVLSGDQDSDRLYGGPGIDTLWGGDGNDFLWGGSDADSVFGGGGNDSLKGGTGNDSLLGDPGNDTLWGEAGNDILDGGEGIDSVYGNDGDDTLRAGNDGMRDGLFGQAGDDTFIASGDFFDVFEGGTGNDTFEGSSGRDLFRGGAGDDLIIVRGGDGRDRLFGDAGNDTAKFPGSTSVYVDIRAAKDYFIFRFASGNERGALSTVENIITGSGDDDLIGNGAANRMASGAGNDHVNGQSGMDTLLGQGGHDTLVGEQSDDLLRGGPGNDRLLGRGNDDRLEGNGGNDTLEGGNHQDLLEGGAGNDTLKGNSGNDTVNGGGGRDTAFGGPGADSLSGDAGADTLSGDGGRDTLVGGNDNDLLKGGNDADVIYGGGGRDRIIGGAGNDIMTGNADKDFFVFQNGFGKDQITDFQPNVDKIDLRAVSGVDSFSDIKQVSWDDGTAVAKIGRNEIVLTGVTWSDLDAGDFLV
;
A
#
# COMPACT_ATOMS: atom_id res chain seq x y z
N MET A 1 1.64 -42.81 49.36
CA MET A 1 0.92 -44.09 49.42
C MET A 1 1.84 -45.18 48.87
N ALA A 2 1.35 -46.36 48.48
CA ALA A 2 2.16 -47.34 47.75
C ALA A 2 2.08 -46.99 46.26
N THR A 3 3.23 -46.81 45.60
CA THR A 3 3.29 -46.57 44.15
C THR A 3 3.40 -47.91 43.43
N PHE A 4 2.54 -48.19 42.46
CA PHE A 4 2.68 -49.38 41.61
C PHE A 4 3.47 -49.06 40.35
N VAL A 5 4.19 -50.06 39.83
CA VAL A 5 5.07 -49.86 38.66
C VAL A 5 4.69 -50.85 37.56
N TYR A 6 4.30 -50.31 36.41
CA TYR A 6 3.95 -51.08 35.22
C TYR A 6 5.00 -50.84 34.12
N LYS A 7 5.36 -51.91 33.38
CA LYS A 7 6.37 -51.84 32.32
C LYS A 7 5.96 -52.68 31.13
N GLY A 8 5.90 -52.05 29.97
CA GLY A 8 5.73 -52.66 28.66
C GLY A 8 6.99 -53.35 28.15
N GLY A 9 6.88 -53.81 26.90
CA GLY A 9 7.90 -54.48 26.10
C GLY A 9 8.29 -53.63 24.89
N ALA A 10 8.89 -54.25 23.88
CA ALA A 10 9.33 -53.55 22.65
C ALA A 10 8.30 -53.62 21.51
N GLY A 11 7.03 -53.84 21.83
CA GLY A 11 5.95 -53.75 20.86
C GLY A 11 4.66 -53.33 21.54
N ASN A 12 3.67 -52.93 20.76
CA ASN A 12 2.44 -52.27 21.19
C ASN A 12 1.75 -52.92 22.40
N ASN A 13 1.54 -52.15 23.45
CA ASN A 13 1.00 -52.58 24.74
C ASN A 13 -0.22 -51.76 25.13
N LEU A 14 -1.12 -52.39 25.89
CA LEU A 14 -2.16 -51.72 26.62
C LEU A 14 -1.87 -51.92 28.11
N ILE A 15 -1.62 -50.83 28.83
CA ILE A 15 -1.29 -50.80 30.24
C ILE A 15 -2.36 -49.98 30.94
N ASN A 16 -3.14 -50.63 31.81
CA ASN A 16 -4.14 -49.96 32.64
C ASN A 16 -3.62 -49.91 34.07
N GLY A 17 -3.69 -48.71 34.65
CA GLY A 17 -3.41 -48.44 36.04
C GLY A 17 -4.48 -48.92 37.00
N SER A 18 -4.29 -48.52 38.24
CA SER A 18 -5.09 -48.81 39.40
C SER A 18 -5.56 -47.53 40.07
N ASP A 19 -6.45 -47.63 41.05
CA ASP A 19 -6.90 -46.45 41.82
C ASP A 19 -5.85 -46.02 42.87
N PHE A 20 -4.58 -45.88 42.49
CA PHE A 20 -3.44 -45.50 43.34
C PHE A 20 -2.33 -44.88 42.47
N ASP A 21 -1.42 -44.12 43.09
CA ASP A 21 -0.24 -43.57 42.40
C ASP A 21 0.49 -44.65 41.56
N ASP A 22 0.54 -44.48 40.25
CA ASP A 22 1.13 -45.41 39.31
C ASP A 22 2.31 -44.80 38.55
N LEU A 23 3.29 -45.65 38.25
CA LEU A 23 4.45 -45.32 37.43
C LEU A 23 4.51 -46.30 36.25
N MET A 24 4.23 -45.80 35.05
CA MET A 24 4.06 -46.62 33.84
C MET A 24 5.12 -46.30 32.79
N TYR A 25 5.59 -47.34 32.10
CA TYR A 25 6.55 -47.23 30.99
C TYR A 25 6.06 -48.07 29.80
N GLY A 26 5.81 -47.48 28.64
CA GLY A 26 5.47 -48.18 27.39
C GLY A 26 6.68 -48.89 26.80
N ARG A 27 7.75 -48.12 26.59
CA ARG A 27 9.05 -48.48 26.03
C ARG A 27 9.14 -48.37 24.53
N GLY A 28 8.84 -49.44 23.81
CA GLY A 28 9.06 -49.49 22.38
C GLY A 28 7.80 -49.97 21.68
N GLY A 29 7.44 -49.30 20.61
CA GLY A 29 6.21 -49.60 19.87
C GLY A 29 5.11 -48.61 20.25
N ASN A 30 3.94 -48.77 19.65
CA ASN A 30 2.84 -47.84 19.82
C ASN A 30 1.96 -48.33 20.97
N ASP A 31 2.10 -47.72 22.13
CA ASP A 31 1.54 -48.15 23.38
C ASP A 31 0.32 -47.31 23.78
N THR A 32 -0.50 -47.86 24.67
CA THR A 32 -1.64 -47.17 25.28
C THR A 32 -1.53 -47.32 26.80
N LEU A 33 -1.36 -46.21 27.50
CA LEU A 33 -1.20 -46.14 28.95
C LEU A 33 -2.36 -45.34 29.55
N ILE A 34 -3.01 -45.87 30.59
CA ILE A 34 -4.15 -45.24 31.25
C ILE A 34 -3.90 -45.22 32.76
N GLY A 35 -3.78 -44.03 33.36
CA GLY A 35 -3.53 -43.78 34.78
C GLY A 35 -4.67 -44.24 35.68
N ALA A 36 -5.86 -43.67 35.46
CA ALA A 36 -7.10 -43.83 36.23
C ALA A 36 -7.25 -42.78 37.33
N ALA A 37 -7.22 -43.15 38.61
CA ALA A 37 -7.41 -42.20 39.70
C ALA A 37 -6.13 -42.12 40.52
N PHE A 38 -5.96 -41.00 41.23
CA PHE A 38 -4.75 -40.60 41.95
C PHE A 38 -3.62 -40.14 41.02
N PRO A 39 -2.67 -39.32 41.55
CA PRO A 39 -1.55 -38.82 40.76
C PRO A 39 -0.64 -39.91 40.19
N ASP A 40 -0.60 -39.96 38.86
CA ASP A 40 0.14 -40.93 38.08
C ASP A 40 1.31 -40.33 37.32
N THR A 41 2.22 -41.19 36.84
CA THR A 41 3.31 -40.81 35.95
C THR A 41 3.47 -41.83 34.83
N LEU A 42 3.21 -41.39 33.60
CA LEU A 42 3.19 -42.22 32.40
C LEU A 42 4.32 -41.80 31.44
N TYR A 43 5.09 -42.77 30.97
CA TYR A 43 6.12 -42.59 29.94
C TYR A 43 5.78 -43.47 28.72
N GLY A 44 5.54 -42.89 27.56
CA GLY A 44 5.43 -43.60 26.28
C GLY A 44 6.77 -44.21 25.87
N GLU A 45 7.81 -43.37 25.91
CA GLU A 45 9.16 -43.63 25.42
C GLU A 45 9.23 -43.58 23.90
N THR A 46 9.39 -44.69 23.17
CA THR A 46 9.56 -44.65 21.70
C THR A 46 8.40 -45.30 20.97
N GLY A 47 7.84 -44.61 19.99
CA GLY A 47 6.69 -45.08 19.23
C GLY A 47 5.62 -44.01 19.21
N ASN A 48 4.48 -44.31 18.57
CA ASN A 48 3.34 -43.40 18.54
C ASN A 48 2.36 -43.84 19.62
N ASP A 49 2.38 -43.18 20.76
CA ASP A 49 1.76 -43.60 22.00
C ASP A 49 0.48 -42.82 22.31
N VAL A 50 -0.38 -43.43 23.12
CA VAL A 50 -1.64 -42.87 23.63
C VAL A 50 -1.60 -42.90 25.15
N LEU A 51 -1.50 -41.75 25.80
CA LEU A 51 -1.41 -41.63 27.26
C LEU A 51 -2.65 -40.90 27.80
N SER A 52 -3.23 -41.41 28.88
CA SER A 52 -4.38 -40.78 29.56
C SER A 52 -4.14 -40.76 31.07
N GLY A 53 -4.23 -39.59 31.71
CA GLY A 53 -4.19 -39.42 33.16
C GLY A 53 -5.50 -39.83 33.83
N ASP A 54 -6.63 -39.32 33.31
CA ASP A 54 -8.01 -39.50 33.78
C ASP A 54 -8.38 -38.59 34.97
N GLN A 55 -8.10 -38.92 36.22
CA GLN A 55 -8.43 -38.09 37.38
C GLN A 55 -7.21 -37.77 38.23
N ASP A 56 -7.25 -36.60 38.89
CA ASP A 56 -6.20 -36.04 39.73
C ASP A 56 -4.99 -35.53 38.94
N SER A 57 -3.96 -35.03 39.63
CA SER A 57 -2.83 -34.33 39.00
C SER A 57 -1.76 -35.29 38.49
N ASP A 58 -1.66 -35.44 37.18
CA ASP A 58 -0.84 -36.44 36.51
C ASP A 58 0.41 -35.87 35.83
N ARG A 59 1.33 -36.78 35.46
CA ARG A 59 2.51 -36.46 34.65
C ARG A 59 2.62 -37.40 33.46
N LEU A 60 2.43 -36.88 32.25
CA LEU A 60 2.50 -37.65 31.01
C LEU A 60 3.69 -37.19 30.17
N TYR A 61 4.43 -38.15 29.63
CA TYR A 61 5.58 -37.92 28.76
C TYR A 61 5.47 -38.85 27.54
N GLY A 62 5.26 -38.31 26.34
CA GLY A 62 5.21 -39.08 25.10
C GLY A 62 6.57 -39.66 24.75
N GLY A 63 7.52 -38.79 24.39
CA GLY A 63 8.87 -39.15 23.99
C GLY A 63 9.04 -39.04 22.49
N PRO A 64 9.91 -39.84 21.86
CA PRO A 64 10.00 -39.87 20.41
C PRO A 64 8.86 -40.63 19.70
N GLY A 65 8.17 -39.93 18.80
CA GLY A 65 7.14 -40.44 17.91
C GLY A 65 5.94 -39.49 17.90
N ILE A 66 4.91 -39.82 17.13
CA ILE A 66 3.70 -38.98 17.07
C ILE A 66 2.74 -39.46 18.15
N ASP A 67 2.65 -38.72 19.23
CA ASP A 67 1.97 -39.10 20.45
C ASP A 67 0.63 -38.37 20.64
N THR A 68 -0.25 -38.96 21.44
CA THR A 68 -1.47 -38.30 21.91
C THR A 68 -1.62 -38.43 23.42
N LEU A 69 -1.66 -37.29 24.11
CA LEU A 69 -1.69 -37.20 25.57
C LEU A 69 -2.99 -36.51 26.02
N TRP A 70 -3.69 -37.11 26.97
CA TRP A 70 -4.85 -36.54 27.66
C TRP A 70 -4.57 -36.46 29.17
N GLY A 71 -4.59 -35.26 29.75
CA GLY A 71 -4.46 -35.07 31.20
C GLY A 71 -5.68 -35.61 31.92
N GLY A 72 -6.84 -34.99 31.68
CA GLY A 72 -8.11 -35.40 32.28
C GLY A 72 -8.59 -34.34 33.27
N ASP A 73 -9.22 -34.74 34.36
CA ASP A 73 -9.55 -33.83 35.47
C ASP A 73 -8.32 -33.73 36.38
N GLY A 74 -7.69 -32.58 36.57
CA GLY A 74 -6.41 -32.56 37.25
C GLY A 74 -5.78 -31.21 37.41
N ASN A 75 -4.46 -31.20 37.54
CA ASN A 75 -3.60 -30.04 37.32
C ASN A 75 -2.33 -30.70 36.80
N ASP A 76 -2.30 -30.93 35.51
CA ASP A 76 -1.49 -31.96 34.90
C ASP A 76 -0.22 -31.37 34.29
N PHE A 77 0.78 -32.22 34.15
CA PHE A 77 1.98 -31.91 33.39
C PHE A 77 2.07 -32.85 32.19
N LEU A 78 2.01 -32.31 30.98
CA LEU A 78 2.08 -33.07 29.76
C LEU A 78 3.27 -32.60 28.92
N TRP A 79 4.06 -33.54 28.39
CA TRP A 79 5.13 -33.27 27.43
C TRP A 79 5.05 -34.24 26.26
N GLY A 80 4.80 -33.73 25.05
CA GLY A 80 4.75 -34.50 23.80
C GLY A 80 6.09 -35.16 23.52
N GLY A 81 7.13 -34.37 23.31
CA GLY A 81 8.49 -34.85 23.15
C GLY A 81 9.07 -34.47 21.80
N SER A 82 9.19 -35.42 20.88
CA SER A 82 9.70 -35.14 19.54
C SER A 82 8.83 -35.75 18.46
N ASP A 83 8.74 -35.07 17.32
CA ASP A 83 7.76 -35.29 16.25
C ASP A 83 6.43 -34.58 16.56
N ALA A 84 5.44 -34.67 15.67
CA ALA A 84 4.22 -33.86 15.74
C ALA A 84 3.18 -34.49 16.68
N ASP A 85 2.99 -33.89 17.84
CA ASP A 85 2.19 -34.44 18.94
C ASP A 85 0.83 -33.76 19.10
N SER A 86 -0.07 -34.42 19.84
CA SER A 86 -1.37 -33.86 20.25
C SER A 86 -1.53 -33.94 21.76
N VAL A 87 -1.66 -32.80 22.42
CA VAL A 87 -1.61 -32.66 23.88
C VAL A 87 -2.86 -31.93 24.36
N PHE A 88 -3.65 -32.59 25.21
CA PHE A 88 -4.91 -32.08 25.75
C PHE A 88 -4.84 -32.03 27.28
N GLY A 89 -4.97 -30.84 27.87
CA GLY A 89 -4.92 -30.64 29.33
C GLY A 89 -6.12 -31.28 30.00
N GLY A 90 -7.29 -30.75 29.70
CA GLY A 90 -8.57 -31.25 30.22
C GLY A 90 -9.16 -30.26 31.20
N GLY A 91 -9.63 -30.72 32.35
CA GLY A 91 -10.16 -29.83 33.38
C GLY A 91 -9.10 -29.54 34.43
N GLY A 92 -8.84 -28.27 34.72
CA GLY A 92 -7.90 -27.86 35.76
C GLY A 92 -6.75 -27.04 35.20
N ASN A 93 -5.82 -26.64 36.06
CA ASN A 93 -4.73 -25.73 35.67
C ASN A 93 -3.50 -26.55 35.26
N ASP A 94 -3.33 -26.71 33.96
CA ASP A 94 -2.40 -27.63 33.36
C ASP A 94 -1.14 -26.95 32.80
N SER A 95 -0.09 -27.74 32.63
CA SER A 95 1.20 -27.33 32.07
C SER A 95 1.53 -28.22 30.89
N LEU A 96 1.31 -27.73 29.67
CA LEU A 96 1.44 -28.48 28.43
C LEU A 96 2.69 -28.05 27.65
N LYS A 97 3.45 -29.02 27.16
CA LYS A 97 4.65 -28.79 26.33
C LYS A 97 4.59 -29.67 25.08
N GLY A 98 4.71 -29.06 23.90
CA GLY A 98 4.81 -29.78 22.63
C GLY A 98 6.16 -30.49 22.52
N GLY A 99 7.23 -29.71 22.43
CA GLY A 99 8.58 -30.24 22.34
C GLY A 99 9.21 -29.86 21.01
N THR A 100 9.77 -30.81 20.29
CA THR A 100 10.24 -30.54 18.92
C THR A 100 9.26 -31.16 17.94
N GLY A 101 8.71 -30.41 17.00
CA GLY A 101 7.67 -30.96 16.14
C GLY A 101 6.75 -29.86 15.67
N ASN A 102 5.65 -30.25 15.03
CA ASN A 102 4.58 -29.31 14.78
C ASN A 102 3.39 -29.84 15.57
N ASP A 103 3.21 -29.28 16.75
CA ASP A 103 2.39 -29.84 17.80
C ASP A 103 1.02 -29.15 17.87
N SER A 104 0.04 -29.85 18.45
CA SER A 104 -1.29 -29.31 18.74
C SER A 104 -1.55 -29.38 20.23
N LEU A 105 -1.65 -28.23 20.89
CA LEU A 105 -1.88 -28.12 22.32
C LEU A 105 -3.24 -27.46 22.58
N LEU A 106 -4.04 -28.05 23.45
CA LEU A 106 -5.33 -27.51 23.92
C LEU A 106 -5.36 -27.55 25.45
N GLY A 107 -5.45 -26.40 26.10
CA GLY A 107 -5.55 -26.31 27.56
C GLY A 107 -6.87 -26.87 28.09
N ASP A 108 -7.98 -26.63 27.36
CA ASP A 108 -9.35 -26.98 27.76
C ASP A 108 -9.79 -26.08 28.96
N PRO A 109 -10.77 -26.42 29.84
CA PRO A 109 -11.11 -25.53 30.95
C PRO A 109 -10.10 -25.50 32.09
N GLY A 110 -9.55 -24.33 32.38
CA GLY A 110 -8.67 -24.06 33.51
C GLY A 110 -7.74 -22.89 33.25
N ASN A 111 -6.87 -22.56 34.20
CA ASN A 111 -5.85 -21.54 33.96
C ASN A 111 -4.55 -22.23 33.57
N ASP A 112 -4.33 -22.35 32.27
CA ASP A 112 -3.33 -23.22 31.70
C ASP A 112 -2.06 -22.49 31.29
N THR A 113 -0.97 -23.24 31.18
CA THR A 113 0.27 -22.76 30.59
C THR A 113 0.75 -23.71 29.51
N LEU A 114 0.81 -23.20 28.28
CA LEU A 114 1.16 -23.97 27.09
C LEU A 114 2.49 -23.48 26.51
N TRP A 115 3.37 -24.40 26.12
CA TRP A 115 4.60 -24.11 25.37
C TRP A 115 4.68 -24.98 24.12
N GLY A 116 4.73 -24.38 22.94
CA GLY A 116 4.99 -25.10 21.68
C GLY A 116 6.41 -25.69 21.66
N GLU A 117 7.37 -24.83 21.99
CA GLU A 117 8.82 -25.09 22.03
C GLU A 117 9.47 -24.94 20.65
N ALA A 118 9.60 -25.98 19.84
CA ALA A 118 10.29 -25.85 18.56
C ALA A 118 9.50 -26.47 17.42
N GLY A 119 9.23 -25.66 16.40
CA GLY A 119 8.53 -26.01 15.18
C GLY A 119 7.19 -25.25 15.12
N ASN A 120 6.36 -25.56 14.13
CA ASN A 120 5.20 -24.72 13.84
C ASN A 120 3.95 -25.30 14.50
N ASP A 121 3.57 -24.72 15.62
CA ASP A 121 2.62 -25.28 16.57
C ASP A 121 1.24 -24.60 16.49
N ILE A 122 0.22 -25.30 16.96
CA ILE A 122 -1.13 -24.77 17.15
C ILE A 122 -1.46 -24.87 18.63
N LEU A 123 -1.67 -23.71 19.27
CA LEU A 123 -1.93 -23.61 20.69
C LEU A 123 -3.26 -22.90 20.95
N ASP A 124 -4.10 -23.48 21.80
CA ASP A 124 -5.38 -22.91 22.21
C ASP A 124 -5.50 -23.02 23.74
N GLY A 125 -5.59 -21.87 24.42
CA GLY A 125 -5.70 -21.78 25.88
C GLY A 125 -6.96 -22.50 26.38
N GLY A 126 -8.12 -22.05 25.91
CA GLY A 126 -9.39 -22.70 26.21
C GLY A 126 -10.30 -21.80 27.04
N GLU A 127 -10.85 -22.30 28.14
CA GLU A 127 -11.60 -21.45 29.07
C GLU A 127 -10.73 -21.18 30.30
N GLY A 128 -10.44 -19.93 30.62
CA GLY A 128 -9.75 -19.55 31.85
C GLY A 128 -8.85 -18.35 31.66
N ILE A 129 -7.79 -18.26 32.47
CA ILE A 129 -6.76 -17.22 32.33
C ILE A 129 -5.48 -17.94 31.97
N ASP A 130 -5.12 -17.88 30.70
CA ASP A 130 -4.11 -18.72 30.10
C ASP A 130 -2.83 -17.94 29.77
N SER A 131 -1.73 -18.69 29.71
CA SER A 131 -0.44 -18.20 29.23
C SER A 131 0.07 -19.13 28.14
N VAL A 132 0.05 -18.66 26.90
CA VAL A 132 0.35 -19.44 25.71
C VAL A 132 1.64 -18.93 25.08
N TYR A 133 2.63 -19.80 24.91
CA TYR A 133 3.95 -19.48 24.38
C TYR A 133 4.24 -20.34 23.14
N GLY A 134 4.40 -19.72 21.96
CA GLY A 134 4.83 -20.40 20.74
C GLY A 134 6.28 -20.90 20.84
N ASN A 135 7.20 -19.98 21.11
CA ASN A 135 8.66 -20.14 21.17
C ASN A 135 9.32 -20.09 19.78
N ASP A 136 10.00 -21.14 19.33
CA ASP A 136 10.68 -21.13 18.02
C ASP A 136 9.77 -21.77 16.96
N GLY A 137 9.45 -21.07 15.88
CA GLY A 137 8.65 -21.58 14.75
C GLY A 137 7.51 -20.64 14.40
N ASP A 138 6.83 -20.90 13.27
CA ASP A 138 5.69 -20.09 12.86
C ASP A 138 4.41 -20.66 13.49
N ASP A 139 3.96 -20.07 14.60
CA ASP A 139 2.92 -20.63 15.46
C ASP A 139 1.54 -20.00 15.24
N THR A 140 0.49 -20.72 15.63
CA THR A 140 -0.89 -20.19 15.68
C THR A 140 -1.41 -20.25 17.11
N LEU A 141 -1.64 -19.08 17.71
CA LEU A 141 -2.04 -18.94 19.11
C LEU A 141 -3.49 -18.43 19.24
N ARG A 142 -4.26 -19.07 20.14
CA ARG A 142 -5.63 -18.70 20.51
C ARG A 142 -5.78 -18.57 22.03
N ALA A 143 -6.48 -17.52 22.46
CA ALA A 143 -6.85 -17.29 23.85
C ALA A 143 -8.00 -18.20 24.31
N GLY A 144 -9.00 -18.39 23.45
CA GLY A 144 -10.26 -19.08 23.78
C GLY A 144 -11.38 -18.07 24.11
N ASN A 145 -12.67 -18.41 23.99
CA ASN A 145 -13.76 -17.39 24.02
C ASN A 145 -14.60 -17.45 25.31
N ASP A 146 -14.10 -16.90 26.41
CA ASP A 146 -14.74 -17.06 27.73
C ASP A 146 -14.92 -15.75 28.54
N GLY A 147 -14.41 -14.64 28.02
CA GLY A 147 -14.48 -13.29 28.59
C GLY A 147 -13.35 -12.94 29.57
N MET A 148 -12.30 -13.76 29.67
CA MET A 148 -11.19 -13.57 30.61
C MET A 148 -10.06 -12.72 30.01
N ARG A 149 -8.84 -12.89 30.51
CA ARG A 149 -7.66 -12.12 30.08
C ARG A 149 -6.54 -13.11 29.89
N ASP A 150 -6.07 -13.22 28.67
CA ASP A 150 -5.02 -14.16 28.31
C ASP A 150 -3.74 -13.44 27.90
N GLY A 151 -2.64 -14.19 27.98
CA GLY A 151 -1.31 -13.76 27.54
C GLY A 151 -0.79 -14.69 26.46
N LEU A 152 -0.68 -14.20 25.23
CA LEU A 152 -0.21 -14.95 24.07
C LEU A 152 1.14 -14.37 23.61
N PHE A 153 2.15 -15.23 23.49
CA PHE A 153 3.53 -14.84 23.20
C PHE A 153 4.10 -15.73 22.09
N GLY A 154 4.31 -15.17 20.91
CA GLY A 154 4.85 -15.90 19.75
C GLY A 154 6.33 -16.24 19.93
N GLN A 155 7.12 -15.22 20.24
CA GLN A 155 8.58 -15.22 20.39
C GLN A 155 9.34 -15.21 19.07
N ALA A 156 9.63 -16.33 18.41
CA ALA A 156 10.51 -16.36 17.26
C ALA A 156 9.90 -17.14 16.09
N GLY A 157 9.52 -16.43 15.03
CA GLY A 157 8.90 -16.99 13.83
C GLY A 157 7.82 -16.04 13.34
N ASP A 158 7.19 -16.38 12.22
CA ASP A 158 6.08 -15.57 11.68
C ASP A 158 4.76 -16.06 12.31
N ASP A 159 4.38 -15.51 13.46
CA ASP A 159 3.30 -16.02 14.29
C ASP A 159 1.92 -15.47 13.91
N THR A 160 0.86 -16.23 14.20
CA THR A 160 -0.53 -15.82 13.99
C THR A 160 -1.32 -15.83 15.29
N PHE A 161 -1.81 -14.66 15.68
CA PHE A 161 -2.66 -14.46 16.86
C PHE A 161 -4.11 -14.30 16.44
N ILE A 162 -4.97 -15.16 16.99
CA ILE A 162 -6.42 -15.08 16.80
C ILE A 162 -7.02 -14.70 18.14
N ALA A 163 -7.38 -13.42 18.26
CA ALA A 163 -8.03 -12.91 19.45
C ALA A 163 -9.47 -13.44 19.58
N SER A 164 -9.91 -13.59 20.82
CA SER A 164 -11.27 -13.98 21.22
C SER A 164 -12.06 -12.77 21.69
N GLY A 165 -13.39 -12.88 21.81
CA GLY A 165 -14.27 -11.73 22.13
C GLY A 165 -14.18 -11.19 23.56
N ASP A 166 -13.00 -11.27 24.18
CA ASP A 166 -12.78 -11.10 25.60
C ASP A 166 -12.44 -9.66 25.98
N PHE A 167 -12.47 -9.35 27.27
CA PHE A 167 -12.52 -7.96 27.67
C PHE A 167 -11.15 -7.27 27.54
N PHE A 168 -10.03 -7.98 27.77
CA PHE A 168 -8.69 -7.41 27.68
C PHE A 168 -7.52 -8.42 27.59
N ASP A 169 -7.07 -8.76 26.39
CA ASP A 169 -5.94 -9.67 26.20
C ASP A 169 -4.61 -8.95 25.96
N VAL A 170 -3.50 -9.69 26.08
CA VAL A 170 -2.15 -9.23 25.76
C VAL A 170 -1.51 -10.19 24.77
N PHE A 171 -1.04 -9.63 23.66
CA PHE A 171 -0.40 -10.35 22.58
C PHE A 171 0.98 -9.73 22.31
N GLU A 172 2.01 -10.57 22.20
CA GLU A 172 3.38 -10.17 21.86
C GLU A 172 3.92 -11.11 20.77
N GLY A 173 4.17 -10.58 19.58
CA GLY A 173 4.70 -11.31 18.43
C GLY A 173 6.12 -11.77 18.66
N GLY A 174 7.06 -10.83 18.79
CA GLY A 174 8.45 -11.11 19.14
C GLY A 174 9.38 -10.80 17.98
N THR A 175 9.94 -11.79 17.31
CA THR A 175 10.75 -11.65 16.11
C THR A 175 10.14 -12.45 14.97
N GLY A 176 10.05 -11.87 13.78
CA GLY A 176 9.37 -12.45 12.63
C GLY A 176 8.27 -11.51 12.15
N ASN A 177 7.56 -11.89 11.09
CA ASN A 177 6.48 -11.09 10.53
C ASN A 177 5.15 -11.63 11.08
N ASP A 178 4.70 -11.05 12.18
CA ASP A 178 3.57 -11.57 12.94
C ASP A 178 2.25 -11.03 12.39
N THR A 179 1.19 -11.83 12.50
CA THR A 179 -0.16 -11.47 12.11
C THR A 179 -1.09 -11.47 13.33
N PHE A 180 -1.73 -10.33 13.58
CA PHE A 180 -2.78 -10.20 14.58
C PHE A 180 -4.13 -9.96 13.91
N GLU A 181 -5.11 -10.83 14.17
CA GLU A 181 -6.52 -10.55 13.86
C GLU A 181 -7.26 -10.16 15.13
N GLY A 182 -7.71 -8.90 15.16
CA GLY A 182 -8.49 -8.36 16.27
C GLY A 182 -9.86 -9.01 16.43
N SER A 183 -10.40 -8.85 17.63
CA SER A 183 -11.70 -9.32 18.08
C SER A 183 -12.33 -8.24 18.94
N SER A 184 -13.57 -8.44 19.42
CA SER A 184 -14.18 -7.47 20.32
C SER A 184 -13.45 -7.40 21.65
N GLY A 185 -13.06 -6.22 22.10
CA GLY A 185 -12.38 -6.12 23.39
C GLY A 185 -11.74 -4.77 23.63
N ARG A 186 -10.74 -4.77 24.51
CA ARG A 186 -9.70 -3.74 24.55
C ARG A 186 -8.40 -4.46 24.74
N ASP A 187 -7.78 -4.75 23.62
CA ASP A 187 -6.62 -5.60 23.61
C ASP A 187 -5.35 -4.78 23.47
N LEU A 188 -4.24 -5.40 23.84
CA LEU A 188 -2.90 -4.87 23.65
C LEU A 188 -2.13 -5.84 22.75
N PHE A 189 -1.83 -5.40 21.53
CA PHE A 189 -0.93 -6.13 20.63
C PHE A 189 0.38 -5.38 20.49
N ARG A 190 1.50 -6.10 20.56
CA ARG A 190 2.84 -5.65 20.18
C ARG A 190 3.39 -6.62 19.15
N GLY A 191 3.71 -6.13 17.96
CA GLY A 191 4.32 -6.91 16.88
C GLY A 191 5.72 -7.33 17.26
N GLY A 192 6.61 -6.37 17.47
CA GLY A 192 7.97 -6.64 17.94
C GLY A 192 8.98 -6.29 16.87
N ALA A 193 9.71 -7.26 16.34
CA ALA A 193 10.70 -7.05 15.29
C ALA A 193 10.34 -7.84 14.03
N GLY A 194 10.24 -7.16 12.89
CA GLY A 194 9.79 -7.74 11.63
C GLY A 194 8.69 -6.87 11.03
N ASP A 195 8.18 -7.23 9.86
CA ASP A 195 7.15 -6.45 9.17
C ASP A 195 5.76 -7.04 9.50
N ASP A 196 5.11 -6.53 10.55
CA ASP A 196 3.92 -7.14 11.13
C ASP A 196 2.61 -6.72 10.43
N LEU A 197 1.59 -7.58 10.50
CA LEU A 197 0.25 -7.35 9.95
C LEU A 197 -0.82 -7.33 11.05
N ILE A 198 -1.47 -6.19 11.22
CA ILE A 198 -2.53 -5.97 12.20
C ILE A 198 -3.85 -5.80 11.45
N ILE A 199 -4.77 -6.75 11.59
CA ILE A 199 -6.10 -6.73 10.95
C ILE A 199 -7.14 -6.27 11.97
N VAL A 200 -7.82 -5.16 11.65
CA VAL A 200 -8.82 -4.53 12.54
C VAL A 200 -10.17 -4.41 11.82
N ARG A 201 -11.22 -4.97 12.39
CA ARG A 201 -12.59 -4.96 11.88
C ARG A 201 -13.49 -4.07 12.73
N GLY A 202 -14.64 -3.69 12.18
CA GLY A 202 -15.68 -3.00 12.94
C GLY A 202 -16.27 -3.93 14.00
N GLY A 203 -16.34 -3.47 15.25
CA GLY A 203 -16.74 -4.30 16.39
C GLY A 203 -15.59 -4.79 17.28
N ASP A 204 -14.33 -4.58 16.86
CA ASP A 204 -13.16 -5.05 17.62
C ASP A 204 -12.92 -4.24 18.93
N GLY A 205 -13.63 -3.13 19.10
CA GLY A 205 -13.62 -2.41 20.35
C GLY A 205 -12.55 -1.32 20.40
N ARG A 206 -11.72 -1.28 21.44
CA ARG A 206 -10.82 -0.14 21.71
C ARG A 206 -9.39 -0.58 21.98
N ASP A 207 -8.72 -1.04 20.94
CA ASP A 207 -7.43 -1.71 21.11
C ASP A 207 -6.24 -0.75 21.04
N ARG A 208 -5.11 -1.21 21.56
CA ARG A 208 -3.82 -0.54 21.46
C ARG A 208 -2.87 -1.46 20.73
N LEU A 209 -2.53 -1.10 19.51
CA LEU A 209 -1.81 -1.95 18.58
C LEU A 209 -0.50 -1.25 18.22
N PHE A 210 0.61 -1.95 18.39
CA PHE A 210 1.97 -1.47 18.15
C PHE A 210 2.60 -2.39 17.12
N GLY A 211 3.14 -1.84 16.03
CA GLY A 211 3.99 -2.61 15.11
C GLY A 211 5.39 -2.82 15.72
N ASP A 212 5.98 -1.72 16.19
CA ASP A 212 7.28 -1.64 16.86
C ASP A 212 8.44 -1.50 15.85
N ALA A 213 9.24 -2.53 15.59
CA ALA A 213 10.46 -2.44 14.78
C ALA A 213 10.32 -3.17 13.44
N GLY A 214 10.04 -2.44 12.38
CA GLY A 214 9.98 -2.94 11.02
C GLY A 214 9.16 -1.99 10.16
N ASN A 215 8.55 -2.51 9.09
CA ASN A 215 7.57 -1.78 8.28
C ASN A 215 6.19 -2.39 8.48
N ASP A 216 5.49 -1.94 9.52
CA ASP A 216 4.29 -2.61 9.98
C ASP A 216 3.04 -2.12 9.23
N THR A 217 2.04 -2.99 9.11
CA THR A 217 0.82 -2.75 8.34
C THR A 217 -0.42 -2.89 9.19
N ALA A 218 -1.22 -1.83 9.31
CA ALA A 218 -2.59 -1.92 9.81
C ALA A 218 -3.59 -2.00 8.64
N LYS A 219 -4.40 -3.05 8.64
CA LYS A 219 -5.41 -3.34 7.63
C LYS A 219 -6.81 -3.25 8.23
N PHE A 220 -7.66 -2.43 7.62
CA PHE A 220 -9.05 -2.24 7.99
C PHE A 220 -9.97 -2.79 6.88
N PRO A 221 -10.21 -4.11 6.81
CA PRO A 221 -11.04 -4.69 5.77
C PRO A 221 -12.52 -4.38 6.01
N GLY A 222 -13.28 -4.16 4.94
CA GLY A 222 -14.73 -4.01 5.00
C GLY A 222 -15.25 -2.94 4.04
N SER A 223 -16.50 -2.52 4.23
CA SER A 223 -17.16 -1.48 3.43
C SER A 223 -17.57 -0.26 4.24
N THR A 224 -17.11 -0.16 5.49
CA THR A 224 -17.44 0.93 6.38
C THR A 224 -16.31 1.94 6.34
N SER A 225 -16.64 3.22 6.16
CA SER A 225 -15.68 4.32 6.24
C SER A 225 -14.85 4.28 7.53
N VAL A 226 -13.56 4.49 7.39
CA VAL A 226 -12.55 4.52 8.44
C VAL A 226 -11.84 5.87 8.41
N TYR A 227 -11.64 6.45 9.58
CA TYR A 227 -10.70 7.57 9.73
C TYR A 227 -9.46 7.03 10.44
N VAL A 228 -8.27 7.29 9.90
CA VAL A 228 -6.97 6.92 10.47
C VAL A 228 -6.04 8.15 10.49
N ASP A 229 -5.36 8.39 11.61
CA ASP A 229 -4.47 9.54 11.82
C ASP A 229 -3.26 9.14 12.67
N ILE A 230 -2.18 8.73 11.99
CA ILE A 230 -0.95 8.23 12.63
C ILE A 230 0.09 9.32 12.90
N ARG A 231 -0.25 10.61 12.76
CA ARG A 231 0.65 11.73 13.07
C ARG A 231 1.20 11.62 14.49
N ALA A 232 2.48 11.97 14.64
CA ALA A 232 3.20 11.86 15.91
C ALA A 232 2.40 12.44 17.10
N ALA A 233 2.20 11.59 18.11
CA ALA A 233 1.67 11.90 19.45
C ALA A 233 0.23 12.42 19.54
N LYS A 234 -0.75 11.57 19.20
CA LYS A 234 -2.04 11.58 19.90
C LYS A 234 -2.12 10.36 20.80
N ASP A 235 -2.04 10.59 22.11
CA ASP A 235 -1.93 9.53 23.11
C ASP A 235 -3.03 8.46 23.10
N TYR A 236 -4.18 8.62 22.42
CA TYR A 236 -5.28 7.64 22.58
C TYR A 236 -6.24 7.41 21.42
N PHE A 237 -6.26 8.21 20.33
CA PHE A 237 -7.26 8.01 19.26
C PHE A 237 -6.69 8.26 17.87
N ILE A 238 -6.40 7.16 17.17
CA ILE A 238 -5.73 7.16 15.88
C ILE A 238 -6.63 6.58 14.80
N PHE A 239 -7.57 5.68 15.13
CA PHE A 239 -8.59 5.26 14.16
C PHE A 239 -10.01 5.21 14.73
N ARG A 240 -11.01 5.26 13.84
CA ARG A 240 -12.44 5.06 14.15
C ARG A 240 -13.22 4.59 12.93
N PHE A 241 -14.23 3.76 13.13
CA PHE A 241 -15.22 3.38 12.11
C PHE A 241 -16.44 4.29 12.14
N ALA A 242 -17.02 4.59 10.98
CA ALA A 242 -18.22 5.44 10.88
C ALA A 242 -19.46 4.86 11.58
N SER A 243 -19.56 3.54 11.70
CA SER A 243 -20.69 2.84 12.33
C SER A 243 -20.65 2.83 13.87
N GLY A 244 -19.60 3.33 14.51
CA GLY A 244 -19.37 3.15 15.95
C GLY A 244 -18.74 4.33 16.68
N ASN A 245 -18.80 4.26 18.02
CA ASN A 245 -17.95 5.08 18.91
C ASN A 245 -16.62 4.37 19.24
N GLU A 246 -16.31 3.29 18.51
CA GLU A 246 -15.10 2.49 18.63
C GLU A 246 -13.90 3.31 18.16
N ARG A 247 -12.84 3.26 18.95
CA ARG A 247 -11.62 4.00 18.69
C ARG A 247 -10.46 3.22 19.29
N GLY A 248 -9.46 2.94 18.48
CA GLY A 248 -8.20 2.38 18.94
C GLY A 248 -7.02 3.32 18.72
N ALA A 249 -5.87 2.85 19.17
CA ALA A 249 -4.58 3.50 18.98
C ALA A 249 -3.67 2.60 18.16
N LEU A 250 -3.08 3.16 17.10
CA LEU A 250 -1.95 2.56 16.39
C LEU A 250 -0.69 3.30 16.77
N SER A 251 0.41 2.60 16.96
CA SER A 251 1.72 3.23 17.15
C SER A 251 2.72 2.43 16.35
N THR A 252 3.79 3.10 15.88
CA THR A 252 4.89 2.43 15.18
C THR A 252 4.36 1.54 14.06
N VAL A 253 3.45 2.11 13.26
CA VAL A 253 2.86 1.51 12.05
C VAL A 253 3.03 2.51 10.92
N GLU A 254 3.59 2.05 9.81
CA GLU A 254 3.94 2.87 8.64
C GLU A 254 2.94 2.68 7.50
N ASN A 255 2.37 1.48 7.37
CA ASN A 255 1.52 1.11 6.26
C ASN A 255 0.06 1.01 6.69
N ILE A 256 -0.85 1.63 5.95
CA ILE A 256 -2.30 1.58 6.21
C ILE A 256 -3.01 1.06 4.97
N ILE A 257 -3.88 0.07 5.14
CA ILE A 257 -4.73 -0.47 4.08
C ILE A 257 -6.18 -0.40 4.55
N THR A 258 -7.05 0.27 3.80
CA THR A 258 -8.48 0.32 4.11
C THR A 258 -9.33 -0.35 3.03
N GLY A 259 -10.65 -0.16 3.11
CA GLY A 259 -11.65 -1.07 2.57
C GLY A 259 -12.33 -0.53 1.31
N SER A 260 -13.65 -0.65 1.27
CA SER A 260 -14.50 -0.09 0.21
C SER A 260 -15.34 1.10 0.68
N GLY A 261 -15.00 1.71 1.81
CA GLY A 261 -15.71 2.84 2.40
C GLY A 261 -15.04 4.16 2.00
N ASP A 262 -15.74 5.28 2.12
CA ASP A 262 -15.11 6.60 1.94
C ASP A 262 -14.21 6.89 3.15
N ASP A 263 -12.90 6.71 3.01
CA ASP A 263 -11.91 6.65 4.08
C ASP A 263 -11.08 7.95 4.19
N ASP A 264 -10.75 8.37 5.41
CA ASP A 264 -9.91 9.54 5.70
C ASP A 264 -8.58 9.07 6.34
N LEU A 265 -7.47 9.10 5.61
CA LEU A 265 -6.16 8.63 6.08
C LEU A 265 -5.16 9.79 6.21
N ILE A 266 -4.46 9.84 7.33
CA ILE A 266 -3.39 10.82 7.58
C ILE A 266 -2.15 10.09 8.08
N GLY A 267 -1.08 10.18 7.30
CA GLY A 267 0.26 9.66 7.58
C GLY A 267 1.00 10.40 8.69
N ASN A 268 2.27 10.09 8.83
CA ASN A 268 3.19 10.67 9.81
C ASN A 268 4.41 11.28 9.12
N GLY A 269 5.51 11.48 9.83
CA GLY A 269 6.73 12.08 9.25
C GLY A 269 7.71 11.08 8.65
N ALA A 270 7.34 9.80 8.59
CA ALA A 270 8.12 8.71 8.01
C ALA A 270 7.54 8.34 6.64
N ALA A 271 8.29 7.54 5.86
CA ALA A 271 7.78 7.00 4.61
C ALA A 271 6.59 6.06 4.87
N ASN A 272 5.40 6.44 4.42
CA ASN A 272 4.18 5.68 4.61
C ASN A 272 3.70 5.06 3.29
N ARG A 273 3.18 3.83 3.36
CA ARG A 273 2.43 3.23 2.26
C ARG A 273 0.96 3.15 2.62
N MET A 274 0.14 3.99 2.01
CA MET A 274 -1.30 4.06 2.26
C MET A 274 -2.08 3.60 1.04
N ALA A 275 -3.00 2.66 1.24
CA ALA A 275 -3.87 2.13 0.19
C ALA A 275 -5.33 2.21 0.67
N SER A 276 -6.09 3.18 0.16
CA SER A 276 -7.42 3.50 0.70
C SER A 276 -8.54 2.60 0.15
N GLY A 277 -8.35 2.03 -1.05
CA GLY A 277 -9.22 0.97 -1.53
C GLY A 277 -10.35 1.51 -2.40
N ALA A 278 -11.56 0.98 -2.27
CA ALA A 278 -12.68 1.56 -3.03
C ALA A 278 -13.39 2.63 -2.18
N GLY A 279 -14.02 3.62 -2.78
CA GLY A 279 -14.62 4.73 -2.04
C GLY A 279 -14.13 6.07 -2.59
N ASN A 280 -14.67 7.17 -2.07
CA ASN A 280 -14.11 8.49 -2.34
C ASN A 280 -13.28 8.89 -1.14
N ASP A 281 -11.98 8.63 -1.23
CA ASP A 281 -11.09 8.66 -0.09
C ASP A 281 -10.31 9.98 -0.01
N HIS A 282 -9.82 10.30 1.18
CA HIS A 282 -8.91 11.41 1.39
C HIS A 282 -7.66 10.93 2.10
N VAL A 283 -6.53 10.96 1.42
CA VAL A 283 -5.23 10.50 1.93
C VAL A 283 -4.24 11.65 1.96
N ASN A 284 -3.57 11.85 3.10
CA ASN A 284 -2.50 12.83 3.24
C ASN A 284 -1.24 12.18 3.83
N GLY A 285 -0.15 12.18 3.06
CA GLY A 285 1.17 11.60 3.41
C GLY A 285 1.88 12.32 4.55
N GLN A 286 1.85 13.66 4.53
CA GLN A 286 2.52 14.60 5.45
C GLN A 286 4.00 14.85 5.15
N SER A 287 4.91 14.00 5.55
CA SER A 287 6.34 14.21 5.29
C SER A 287 7.00 12.85 5.29
N GLY A 288 8.06 12.71 4.51
CA GLY A 288 8.61 11.39 4.21
C GLY A 288 8.28 11.04 2.77
N MET A 289 8.97 10.06 2.20
CA MET A 289 8.70 9.63 0.83
C MET A 289 7.54 8.64 0.86
N ASP A 290 6.34 9.13 0.56
CA ASP A 290 5.11 8.38 0.72
C ASP A 290 4.68 7.69 -0.57
N THR A 291 3.96 6.58 -0.43
CA THR A 291 3.23 5.94 -1.54
C THR A 291 1.74 5.93 -1.20
N LEU A 292 0.98 6.77 -1.90
CA LEU A 292 -0.45 6.95 -1.70
C LEU A 292 -1.22 6.33 -2.88
N LEU A 293 -2.11 5.38 -2.58
CA LEU A 293 -2.90 4.65 -3.57
C LEU A 293 -4.39 4.83 -3.26
N GLY A 294 -5.09 5.61 -4.08
CA GLY A 294 -6.54 5.78 -4.01
C GLY A 294 -7.26 4.47 -4.32
N GLN A 295 -6.89 3.87 -5.45
CA GLN A 295 -7.56 2.72 -6.07
C GLN A 295 -8.90 3.11 -6.70
N GLY A 296 -10.06 2.79 -6.12
CA GLY A 296 -11.32 2.88 -6.87
C GLY A 296 -12.29 3.91 -6.34
N GLY A 297 -12.50 5.02 -7.05
CA GLY A 297 -13.53 6.01 -6.74
C GLY A 297 -13.02 7.42 -7.00
N HIS A 298 -13.47 8.42 -6.25
CA HIS A 298 -13.05 9.81 -6.47
C HIS A 298 -12.19 10.29 -5.32
N ASP A 299 -10.89 10.08 -5.43
CA ASP A 299 -9.96 10.20 -4.32
C ASP A 299 -9.27 11.56 -4.30
N THR A 300 -8.89 12.01 -3.11
CA THR A 300 -8.00 13.15 -2.91
C THR A 300 -6.73 12.68 -2.23
N LEU A 301 -5.61 12.73 -2.95
CA LEU A 301 -4.30 12.32 -2.46
C LEU A 301 -3.39 13.55 -2.34
N VAL A 302 -2.69 13.68 -1.20
CA VAL A 302 -1.80 14.81 -0.92
C VAL A 302 -0.48 14.30 -0.36
N GLY A 303 0.62 14.49 -1.10
CA GLY A 303 1.98 14.10 -0.69
C GLY A 303 2.54 14.99 0.43
N GLU A 304 2.59 16.31 0.16
CA GLU A 304 3.09 17.42 1.01
C GLU A 304 4.60 17.70 0.89
N GLN A 305 5.48 16.88 1.46
CA GLN A 305 6.93 17.12 1.47
C GLN A 305 7.68 15.81 1.25
N SER A 306 8.75 15.90 0.46
CA SER A 306 9.61 14.80 -0.03
C SER A 306 9.11 14.26 -1.36
N ASP A 307 9.88 13.36 -1.96
CA ASP A 307 9.56 12.80 -3.27
C ASP A 307 8.48 11.71 -3.10
N ASP A 308 7.22 12.04 -3.42
CA ASP A 308 6.07 11.17 -3.18
C ASP A 308 5.58 10.47 -4.46
N LEU A 309 4.94 9.31 -4.29
CA LEU A 309 4.23 8.59 -5.34
C LEU A 309 2.73 8.58 -5.04
N LEU A 310 1.95 9.27 -5.89
CA LEU A 310 0.49 9.32 -5.79
C LEU A 310 -0.12 8.61 -7.01
N ARG A 311 -1.03 7.64 -6.76
CA ARG A 311 -1.83 7.01 -7.82
C ARG A 311 -3.31 7.06 -7.47
N GLY A 312 -4.10 7.75 -8.30
CA GLY A 312 -5.56 7.84 -8.19
C GLY A 312 -6.21 6.49 -8.43
N GLY A 313 -6.19 6.04 -9.69
CA GLY A 313 -6.78 4.77 -10.11
C GLY A 313 -8.02 5.02 -10.97
N PRO A 314 -9.04 4.16 -10.96
CA PRO A 314 -10.30 4.48 -11.62
C PRO A 314 -11.15 5.50 -10.88
N GLY A 315 -11.59 6.53 -11.59
CA GLY A 315 -12.49 7.60 -11.18
C GLY A 315 -11.82 8.95 -11.33
N ASN A 316 -12.58 10.04 -11.15
CA ASN A 316 -12.05 11.41 -11.22
C ASN A 316 -11.35 11.78 -9.93
N ASP A 317 -10.02 11.76 -9.94
CA ASP A 317 -9.18 11.92 -8.76
C ASP A 317 -8.52 13.30 -8.68
N ARG A 318 -8.09 13.66 -7.48
CA ARG A 318 -7.37 14.91 -7.20
C ARG A 318 -6.06 14.61 -6.50
N LEU A 319 -4.95 14.76 -7.22
CA LEU A 319 -3.60 14.47 -6.74
C LEU A 319 -2.81 15.77 -6.56
N LEU A 320 -2.19 15.93 -5.39
CA LEU A 320 -1.37 17.09 -5.04
C LEU A 320 0.00 16.61 -4.53
N GLY A 321 1.07 16.82 -5.29
CA GLY A 321 2.44 16.53 -4.84
C GLY A 321 2.90 17.51 -3.76
N ARG A 322 2.77 18.81 -4.08
CA ARG A 322 3.15 20.01 -3.31
C ARG A 322 4.60 20.40 -3.43
N GLY A 323 5.57 19.56 -3.09
CA GLY A 323 6.94 19.99 -3.21
C GLY A 323 7.94 18.89 -3.05
N ASN A 324 9.11 19.13 -3.65
CA ASN A 324 10.13 18.13 -4.01
C ASN A 324 9.68 17.39 -5.27
N ASP A 325 10.41 16.36 -5.69
CA ASP A 325 10.22 15.77 -7.02
C ASP A 325 9.16 14.65 -6.93
N ASP A 326 7.91 14.94 -7.27
CA ASP A 326 6.78 14.02 -7.09
C ASP A 326 6.41 13.25 -8.37
N ARG A 327 5.87 12.03 -8.22
CA ARG A 327 5.23 11.26 -9.31
C ARG A 327 3.74 11.11 -9.07
N LEU A 328 2.93 11.68 -9.96
CA LEU A 328 1.47 11.66 -9.91
C LEU A 328 0.90 10.90 -11.11
N GLU A 329 0.05 9.91 -10.85
CA GLU A 329 -0.65 9.12 -11.87
C GLU A 329 -2.16 9.15 -11.63
N GLY A 330 -2.91 9.82 -12.52
CA GLY A 330 -4.39 9.84 -12.48
C GLY A 330 -4.97 8.46 -12.78
N ASN A 331 -4.49 7.84 -13.86
CA ASN A 331 -4.93 6.56 -14.43
C ASN A 331 -6.23 6.68 -15.25
N GLY A 332 -7.42 6.55 -14.66
CA GLY A 332 -8.63 6.41 -15.45
C GLY A 332 -9.76 7.24 -14.91
N GLY A 333 -10.03 8.39 -15.50
CA GLY A 333 -11.04 9.33 -15.04
C GLY A 333 -10.76 10.71 -15.61
N ASN A 334 -11.48 11.72 -15.16
CA ASN A 334 -11.13 13.11 -15.48
C ASN A 334 -10.43 13.69 -14.26
N ASP A 335 -9.12 13.60 -14.24
CA ASP A 335 -8.30 13.79 -13.07
C ASP A 335 -7.77 15.21 -12.97
N THR A 336 -7.42 15.64 -11.76
CA THR A 336 -6.74 16.90 -11.50
C THR A 336 -5.44 16.66 -10.78
N LEU A 337 -4.32 16.90 -11.47
CA LEU A 337 -2.96 16.69 -10.96
C LEU A 337 -2.24 18.04 -10.80
N GLU A 338 -1.62 18.25 -9.64
CA GLU A 338 -0.79 19.43 -9.34
C GLU A 338 0.55 18.96 -8.73
N GLY A 339 1.65 19.14 -9.48
CA GLY A 339 3.00 18.78 -9.05
C GLY A 339 3.46 19.64 -7.88
N GLY A 340 3.78 20.91 -8.14
CA GLY A 340 4.05 21.88 -7.10
C GLY A 340 5.40 22.56 -7.25
N ASN A 341 6.36 22.25 -6.39
CA ASN A 341 7.69 22.84 -6.48
C ASN A 341 8.70 21.74 -6.78
N HIS A 342 9.69 22.05 -7.60
CA HIS A 342 10.72 21.14 -8.11
C HIS A 342 10.22 20.29 -9.27
N GLN A 343 10.92 19.22 -9.64
CA GLN A 343 10.71 18.52 -10.90
C GLN A 343 9.70 17.41 -10.73
N ASP A 344 8.50 17.62 -11.23
CA ASP A 344 7.41 16.68 -11.07
C ASP A 344 7.15 15.87 -12.35
N LEU A 345 6.64 14.65 -12.18
CA LEU A 345 6.18 13.79 -13.26
C LEU A 345 4.67 13.53 -13.11
N LEU A 346 3.90 14.06 -14.05
CA LEU A 346 2.44 13.97 -14.07
C LEU A 346 1.98 13.14 -15.26
N GLU A 347 1.22 12.08 -15.00
CA GLU A 347 0.59 11.22 -16.00
C GLU A 347 -0.94 11.24 -15.76
N GLY A 348 -1.71 11.87 -16.64
CA GLY A 348 -3.18 11.95 -16.54
C GLY A 348 -3.81 10.58 -16.73
N GLY A 349 -3.59 9.99 -17.91
CA GLY A 349 -4.04 8.64 -18.21
C GLY A 349 -5.20 8.67 -19.19
N ALA A 350 -6.34 8.08 -18.86
CA ALA A 350 -7.50 8.04 -19.73
C ALA A 350 -8.65 8.89 -19.18
N GLY A 351 -9.13 9.84 -19.97
CA GLY A 351 -10.22 10.77 -19.68
C GLY A 351 -9.76 12.20 -19.92
N ASN A 352 -10.53 13.20 -19.51
CA ASN A 352 -10.20 14.61 -19.78
C ASN A 352 -9.53 15.22 -18.55
N ASP A 353 -8.21 15.25 -18.56
CA ASP A 353 -7.42 15.56 -17.38
C ASP A 353 -7.02 17.03 -17.32
N THR A 354 -6.81 17.52 -16.10
CA THR A 354 -6.24 18.85 -15.84
C THR A 354 -4.94 18.70 -15.08
N LEU A 355 -3.82 19.07 -15.71
CA LEU A 355 -2.48 18.85 -15.19
C LEU A 355 -1.74 20.18 -15.03
N LYS A 356 -1.05 20.36 -13.90
CA LYS A 356 -0.24 21.54 -13.61
C LYS A 356 1.10 21.12 -13.00
N GLY A 357 2.19 21.31 -13.72
CA GLY A 357 3.55 21.14 -13.17
C GLY A 357 3.80 22.16 -12.05
N ASN A 358 3.46 23.42 -12.33
CA ASN A 358 3.79 24.60 -11.53
C ASN A 358 5.26 24.98 -11.67
N SER A 359 6.07 24.87 -10.62
CA SER A 359 7.42 25.45 -10.63
C SER A 359 8.49 24.38 -10.59
N GLY A 360 9.41 24.42 -11.55
CA GLY A 360 10.42 23.37 -11.72
C GLY A 360 10.46 22.93 -13.17
N ASN A 361 11.27 21.92 -13.50
CA ASN A 361 11.30 21.41 -14.87
C ASN A 361 10.45 20.15 -14.90
N ASP A 362 9.19 20.30 -15.29
CA ASP A 362 8.18 19.27 -15.12
C ASP A 362 8.01 18.43 -16.38
N THR A 363 7.64 17.17 -16.21
CA THR A 363 7.20 16.30 -17.30
C THR A 363 5.72 16.02 -17.13
N VAL A 364 4.92 16.45 -18.10
CA VAL A 364 3.46 16.38 -18.03
C VAL A 364 2.93 15.64 -19.26
N ASN A 365 2.23 14.53 -19.06
CA ASN A 365 1.54 13.80 -20.12
C ASN A 365 0.03 13.73 -19.83
N GLY A 366 -0.79 14.24 -20.75
CA GLY A 366 -2.25 14.14 -20.69
C GLY A 366 -2.71 12.69 -20.87
N GLY A 367 -2.31 12.05 -21.97
CA GLY A 367 -2.64 10.67 -22.26
C GLY A 367 -3.78 10.57 -23.27
N GLY A 368 -4.93 10.04 -22.87
CA GLY A 368 -6.05 9.80 -23.76
C GLY A 368 -7.29 10.55 -23.35
N GLY A 369 -7.67 11.57 -24.10
CA GLY A 369 -8.90 12.34 -23.89
C GLY A 369 -8.69 13.77 -24.36
N ARG A 370 -9.47 14.72 -23.85
CA ARG A 370 -9.20 16.14 -24.09
C ARG A 370 -8.58 16.70 -22.83
N ASP A 371 -7.27 16.89 -22.87
CA ASP A 371 -6.50 17.26 -21.71
C ASP A 371 -6.17 18.75 -21.71
N THR A 372 -5.96 19.28 -20.51
CA THR A 372 -5.45 20.64 -20.30
C THR A 372 -4.22 20.57 -19.42
N ALA A 373 -3.05 20.87 -19.99
CA ALA A 373 -1.77 20.82 -19.29
C ALA A 373 -1.09 22.20 -19.25
N PHE A 374 -0.56 22.55 -18.08
CA PHE A 374 0.26 23.74 -17.85
C PHE A 374 1.60 23.30 -17.26
N GLY A 375 2.71 23.72 -17.88
CA GLY A 375 4.06 23.54 -17.35
C GLY A 375 4.26 24.47 -16.16
N GLY A 376 4.33 25.78 -16.45
CA GLY A 376 4.48 26.83 -15.45
C GLY A 376 5.89 27.44 -15.55
N PRO A 377 6.48 27.95 -14.47
CA PRO A 377 7.87 28.40 -14.51
C PRO A 377 8.88 27.25 -14.52
N GLY A 378 9.68 27.15 -15.58
CA GLY A 378 10.78 26.19 -15.71
C GLY A 378 11.00 25.76 -17.15
N ALA A 379 11.77 24.71 -17.37
CA ALA A 379 11.94 24.13 -18.71
C ALA A 379 11.17 22.82 -18.78
N ASP A 380 9.94 22.88 -19.27
CA ASP A 380 8.97 21.81 -19.14
C ASP A 380 8.85 20.95 -20.40
N SER A 381 8.40 19.71 -20.23
CA SER A 381 8.09 18.77 -21.31
C SER A 381 6.63 18.36 -21.23
N LEU A 382 5.81 18.82 -22.17
CA LEU A 382 4.37 18.57 -22.23
C LEU A 382 4.00 17.70 -23.43
N SER A 383 3.17 16.66 -23.20
CA SER A 383 2.55 15.83 -24.25
C SER A 383 1.04 15.75 -24.05
N GLY A 384 0.26 15.94 -25.11
CA GLY A 384 -1.19 15.72 -25.12
C GLY A 384 -1.56 14.26 -25.43
N ASP A 385 -0.80 13.63 -26.32
CA ASP A 385 -1.00 12.26 -26.83
C ASP A 385 -2.26 12.11 -27.71
N ALA A 386 -3.40 11.65 -27.19
CA ALA A 386 -4.58 11.33 -27.99
C ALA A 386 -5.78 12.16 -27.57
N GLY A 387 -6.35 12.89 -28.53
CA GLY A 387 -7.51 13.76 -28.38
C GLY A 387 -7.14 15.23 -28.47
N ALA A 388 -8.14 16.11 -28.37
CA ALA A 388 -7.98 17.50 -28.80
C ALA A 388 -7.60 18.40 -27.62
N ASP A 389 -6.30 18.56 -27.42
CA ASP A 389 -5.69 19.00 -26.16
C ASP A 389 -5.39 20.50 -26.11
N THR A 390 -5.11 20.99 -24.91
CA THR A 390 -4.63 22.35 -24.67
C THR A 390 -3.39 22.32 -23.80
N LEU A 391 -2.24 22.64 -24.39
CA LEU A 391 -0.94 22.66 -23.70
C LEU A 391 -0.41 24.10 -23.61
N SER A 392 0.14 24.47 -22.45
CA SER A 392 0.78 25.76 -22.19
C SER A 392 2.10 25.55 -21.45
N GLY A 393 3.24 25.93 -22.05
CA GLY A 393 4.54 25.91 -21.36
C GLY A 393 4.64 26.99 -20.29
N ASP A 394 4.07 28.16 -20.57
CA ASP A 394 4.07 29.38 -19.75
C ASP A 394 5.42 30.10 -19.67
N GLY A 395 6.38 29.64 -18.87
CA GLY A 395 7.59 30.43 -18.61
C GLY A 395 8.85 29.60 -18.55
N GLY A 396 9.64 29.66 -19.61
CA GLY A 396 10.98 29.10 -19.70
C GLY A 396 11.13 28.40 -21.04
N ARG A 397 12.02 27.41 -21.15
CA ARG A 397 12.29 26.82 -22.48
C ARG A 397 11.62 25.48 -22.59
N ASP A 398 10.42 25.49 -23.15
CA ASP A 398 9.51 24.37 -23.06
C ASP A 398 9.52 23.53 -24.33
N THR A 399 9.20 22.25 -24.19
CA THR A 399 8.94 21.33 -25.30
C THR A 399 7.49 20.86 -25.24
N LEU A 400 6.72 21.17 -26.27
CA LEU A 400 5.31 20.79 -26.37
C LEU A 400 5.10 19.83 -27.54
N VAL A 401 4.36 18.75 -27.31
CA VAL A 401 3.92 17.79 -28.32
C VAL A 401 2.41 17.63 -28.24
N GLY A 402 1.68 18.04 -29.28
CA GLY A 402 0.23 17.93 -29.34
C GLY A 402 -0.23 16.48 -29.37
N GLY A 403 -0.05 15.80 -30.50
CA GLY A 403 -0.51 14.42 -30.61
C GLY A 403 -0.99 14.05 -32.00
N ASN A 404 -2.12 13.36 -32.11
CA ASN A 404 -2.71 12.96 -33.40
C ASN A 404 -3.96 13.79 -33.80
N ASP A 405 -4.41 14.68 -32.94
CA ASP A 405 -5.71 15.34 -33.00
C ASP A 405 -5.55 16.87 -33.03
N ASN A 406 -6.65 17.63 -33.00
CA ASN A 406 -6.57 19.07 -33.21
C ASN A 406 -6.23 19.81 -31.91
N ASP A 407 -5.00 20.25 -31.78
CA ASP A 407 -4.47 20.75 -30.51
C ASP A 407 -4.32 22.27 -30.46
N LEU A 408 -4.36 22.81 -29.24
CA LEU A 408 -4.00 24.19 -28.93
C LEU A 408 -2.69 24.20 -28.15
N LEU A 409 -1.61 24.64 -28.78
CA LEU A 409 -0.28 24.66 -28.20
C LEU A 409 0.18 26.10 -27.98
N LYS A 410 0.63 26.41 -26.76
CA LYS A 410 1.17 27.72 -26.39
C LYS A 410 2.53 27.53 -25.73
N GLY A 411 3.61 28.01 -26.36
CA GLY A 411 4.94 27.99 -25.76
C GLY A 411 4.96 28.87 -24.51
N GLY A 412 4.80 30.18 -24.70
CA GLY A 412 4.69 31.12 -23.59
C GLY A 412 5.73 32.22 -23.68
N ASN A 413 6.60 32.32 -22.70
CA ASN A 413 7.76 33.21 -22.74
C ASN A 413 9.03 32.38 -22.93
N ASP A 414 10.08 33.02 -23.44
CA ASP A 414 11.38 32.43 -23.72
C ASP A 414 11.36 31.56 -24.99
N ALA A 415 12.30 30.64 -25.18
CA ALA A 415 12.52 30.00 -26.48
C ALA A 415 12.03 28.56 -26.47
N ASP A 416 10.90 28.33 -27.14
CA ASP A 416 10.16 27.07 -27.06
C ASP A 416 10.33 26.19 -28.30
N VAL A 417 10.08 24.90 -28.12
CA VAL A 417 10.02 23.91 -29.20
C VAL A 417 8.65 23.26 -29.21
N ILE A 418 7.89 23.46 -30.28
CA ILE A 418 6.51 23.03 -30.38
C ILE A 418 6.31 22.11 -31.59
N TYR A 419 5.76 20.94 -31.34
CA TYR A 419 5.35 19.96 -32.35
C TYR A 419 3.82 19.80 -32.28
N GLY A 420 3.12 20.21 -33.35
CA GLY A 420 1.68 20.01 -33.52
C GLY A 420 1.33 18.53 -33.49
N GLY A 421 1.74 17.83 -34.54
CA GLY A 421 1.55 16.38 -34.65
C GLY A 421 0.66 16.06 -35.83
N GLY A 422 -0.25 15.10 -35.69
CA GLY A 422 -1.35 14.94 -36.64
C GLY A 422 -2.51 15.84 -36.23
N GLY A 423 -3.41 16.16 -37.16
CA GLY A 423 -4.56 17.02 -36.87
C GLY A 423 -4.35 18.48 -37.28
N ARG A 424 -5.40 19.30 -37.16
CA ARG A 424 -5.34 20.73 -37.46
C ARG A 424 -5.00 21.47 -36.18
N ASP A 425 -3.74 21.85 -36.07
CA ASP A 425 -3.23 22.44 -34.85
C ASP A 425 -3.30 23.95 -34.88
N ARG A 426 -3.37 24.52 -33.68
CA ARG A 426 -3.25 25.96 -33.46
C ARG A 426 -2.07 26.20 -32.55
N ILE A 427 -0.96 26.59 -33.17
CA ILE A 427 0.34 26.74 -32.53
C ILE A 427 0.63 28.22 -32.28
N ILE A 428 0.91 28.58 -31.04
CA ILE A 428 1.28 29.92 -30.58
C ILE A 428 2.65 29.81 -29.90
N GLY A 429 3.73 30.25 -30.54
CA GLY A 429 5.06 30.30 -29.92
C GLY A 429 5.04 31.15 -28.65
N GLY A 430 4.62 32.40 -28.78
CA GLY A 430 4.51 33.33 -27.64
C GLY A 430 5.53 34.44 -27.80
N ALA A 431 6.21 34.82 -26.72
CA ALA A 431 7.29 35.80 -26.76
C ALA A 431 8.63 35.08 -26.66
N GLY A 432 9.43 35.10 -27.72
CA GLY A 432 10.52 34.16 -27.76
C GLY A 432 11.34 34.19 -29.01
N ASN A 433 12.14 33.16 -29.20
CA ASN A 433 12.59 32.79 -30.53
C ASN A 433 12.26 31.31 -30.66
N ASP A 434 11.07 31.02 -31.19
CA ASP A 434 10.45 29.71 -31.05
C ASP A 434 10.71 28.84 -32.28
N ILE A 435 10.71 27.52 -32.10
CA ILE A 435 10.78 26.54 -33.17
C ILE A 435 9.46 25.78 -33.20
N MET A 436 8.73 25.92 -34.31
CA MET A 436 7.40 25.32 -34.48
C MET A 436 7.39 24.36 -35.67
N THR A 437 6.76 23.20 -35.48
CA THR A 437 6.58 22.16 -36.51
C THR A 437 5.11 21.75 -36.51
N GLY A 438 4.43 21.81 -37.67
CA GLY A 438 3.01 21.46 -37.78
C GLY A 438 2.77 20.01 -38.23
N ASN A 439 3.61 19.51 -39.13
CA ASN A 439 3.48 18.33 -39.98
C ASN A 439 2.58 18.55 -41.22
N ALA A 440 1.79 17.53 -41.60
CA ALA A 440 1.21 17.45 -42.95
C ALA A 440 -0.25 17.91 -43.05
N ASP A 441 -0.89 18.06 -41.92
CA ASP A 441 -2.27 18.52 -41.85
C ASP A 441 -2.31 20.05 -41.97
N LYS A 442 -3.52 20.62 -41.90
CA LYS A 442 -3.68 22.07 -42.05
C LYS A 442 -3.48 22.73 -40.71
N ASP A 443 -2.39 23.46 -40.54
CA ASP A 443 -2.06 24.09 -39.27
C ASP A 443 -2.20 25.61 -39.28
N PHE A 444 -2.37 26.17 -38.08
CA PHE A 444 -2.47 27.60 -37.83
C PHE A 444 -1.34 28.04 -36.92
N PHE A 445 -0.34 28.70 -37.48
CA PHE A 445 0.73 29.36 -36.74
C PHE A 445 0.29 30.78 -36.40
N VAL A 446 0.03 31.04 -35.12
CA VAL A 446 -0.64 32.25 -34.64
C VAL A 446 0.35 33.13 -33.90
N PHE A 447 0.52 34.35 -34.39
CA PHE A 447 1.47 35.30 -33.83
C PHE A 447 0.76 36.42 -33.07
N GLN A 448 1.39 36.88 -32.00
CA GLN A 448 0.94 37.98 -31.16
C GLN A 448 2.02 39.06 -31.08
N ASN A 449 1.69 40.23 -30.54
CA ASN A 449 2.67 41.29 -30.36
C ASN A 449 3.86 40.83 -29.50
N GLY A 450 5.08 41.09 -29.99
CA GLY A 450 6.30 40.74 -29.27
C GLY A 450 6.80 39.32 -29.51
N PHE A 451 6.34 38.65 -30.57
CA PHE A 451 6.70 37.26 -30.86
C PHE A 451 8.18 36.99 -31.07
N GLY A 452 8.99 38.00 -31.41
CA GLY A 452 10.44 37.83 -31.54
C GLY A 452 10.84 37.21 -32.87
N LYS A 453 11.68 36.17 -32.86
CA LYS A 453 12.23 35.58 -34.09
C LYS A 453 11.98 34.09 -34.16
N ASP A 454 10.91 33.72 -34.85
CA ASP A 454 10.41 32.37 -34.82
C ASP A 454 10.74 31.64 -36.12
N GLN A 455 10.91 30.33 -36.00
CA GLN A 455 11.18 29.42 -37.10
C GLN A 455 10.04 28.41 -37.22
N ILE A 456 9.44 28.34 -38.40
CA ILE A 456 8.56 27.24 -38.79
C ILE A 456 9.39 26.28 -39.65
N THR A 457 9.44 25.01 -39.26
CA THR A 457 10.38 24.04 -39.81
C THR A 457 9.87 23.33 -41.08
N ASP A 458 8.55 23.27 -41.26
CA ASP A 458 7.90 22.43 -42.26
C ASP A 458 6.65 23.04 -42.92
N PHE A 459 6.53 24.38 -42.87
CA PHE A 459 5.38 25.11 -43.40
C PHE A 459 4.99 24.64 -44.81
N GLN A 460 3.71 24.29 -45.00
CA GLN A 460 3.14 23.81 -46.24
C GLN A 460 2.35 24.91 -46.96
N PRO A 461 2.89 25.49 -48.05
CA PRO A 461 2.19 26.54 -48.79
C PRO A 461 0.83 26.06 -49.31
N ASN A 462 -0.17 26.93 -49.25
CA ASN A 462 -1.58 26.70 -49.60
C ASN A 462 -2.35 25.74 -48.68
N VAL A 463 -1.67 25.06 -47.75
CA VAL A 463 -2.30 24.18 -46.75
C VAL A 463 -2.39 24.95 -45.43
N ASP A 464 -1.25 25.32 -44.88
CA ASP A 464 -1.11 26.00 -43.60
C ASP A 464 -1.50 27.47 -43.66
N LYS A 465 -1.67 28.06 -42.48
CA LYS A 465 -2.00 29.47 -42.32
C LYS A 465 -1.12 30.13 -41.25
N ILE A 466 -0.56 31.28 -41.62
CA ILE A 466 0.07 32.22 -40.69
C ILE A 466 -0.98 33.25 -40.27
N ASP A 467 -1.36 33.26 -39.00
CA ASP A 467 -2.37 34.17 -38.45
C ASP A 467 -1.71 35.37 -37.74
N LEU A 468 -1.79 36.54 -38.38
CA LEU A 468 -1.20 37.80 -37.92
C LEU A 468 -2.25 38.81 -37.45
N ARG A 469 -3.54 38.43 -37.36
CA ARG A 469 -4.64 39.34 -37.02
C ARG A 469 -4.51 39.98 -35.63
N ALA A 470 -3.69 39.39 -34.75
CA ALA A 470 -3.39 39.91 -33.43
C ALA A 470 -2.09 40.75 -33.36
N VAL A 471 -1.38 40.91 -34.48
CA VAL A 471 -0.12 41.66 -34.57
C VAL A 471 -0.41 43.10 -35.01
N SER A 472 -0.03 44.05 -34.16
CA SER A 472 -0.29 45.47 -34.41
C SER A 472 0.54 46.01 -35.58
N GLY A 473 -0.12 46.69 -36.52
CA GLY A 473 0.51 47.28 -37.70
C GLY A 473 0.59 46.36 -38.92
N VAL A 474 -0.15 45.24 -38.90
CA VAL A 474 -0.33 44.35 -40.04
C VAL A 474 -1.83 44.29 -40.36
N ASP A 475 -2.27 45.06 -41.35
CA ASP A 475 -3.68 45.08 -41.80
C ASP A 475 -3.85 44.41 -43.17
N SER A 476 -2.73 44.11 -43.84
CA SER A 476 -2.69 43.58 -45.20
C SER A 476 -1.38 42.84 -45.48
N PHE A 477 -1.39 41.98 -46.51
CA PHE A 477 -0.19 41.24 -46.94
C PHE A 477 0.96 42.18 -47.36
N SER A 478 0.65 43.40 -47.81
CA SER A 478 1.65 44.41 -48.15
C SER A 478 2.41 45.00 -46.97
N ASP A 479 1.91 44.82 -45.74
CA ASP A 479 2.58 45.31 -44.53
C ASP A 479 3.73 44.38 -44.08
N ILE A 480 3.80 43.18 -44.66
CA ILE A 480 4.85 42.18 -44.40
C ILE A 480 6.07 42.48 -45.28
N LYS A 481 7.21 42.79 -44.66
CA LYS A 481 8.46 42.96 -45.42
C LYS A 481 9.06 41.60 -45.78
N GLN A 482 9.03 41.30 -47.07
CA GLN A 482 9.55 40.04 -47.62
C GLN A 482 11.08 40.09 -47.76
N VAL A 483 11.79 39.19 -47.08
CA VAL A 483 13.25 39.04 -47.14
C VAL A 483 13.61 37.59 -47.46
N SER A 484 14.67 37.35 -48.23
CA SER A 484 15.25 36.02 -48.43
C SER A 484 16.62 35.93 -47.79
N TRP A 485 16.92 34.81 -47.13
CA TRP A 485 18.29 34.46 -46.77
C TRP A 485 19.09 34.01 -48.01
N ASP A 486 20.40 33.85 -47.84
CA ASP A 486 21.33 33.52 -48.93
C ASP A 486 21.01 32.18 -49.62
N ASP A 487 20.38 31.25 -48.90
CA ASP A 487 19.92 29.95 -49.39
C ASP A 487 18.51 29.99 -50.03
N GLY A 488 17.88 31.15 -50.06
CA GLY A 488 16.54 31.36 -50.62
C GLY A 488 15.40 31.26 -49.61
N THR A 489 15.67 30.86 -48.36
CA THR A 489 14.66 30.73 -47.29
C THR A 489 13.86 32.02 -47.12
N ALA A 490 12.52 31.89 -47.11
CA ALA A 490 11.61 33.01 -46.92
C ALA A 490 11.60 33.50 -45.47
N VAL A 491 11.74 34.81 -45.29
CA VAL A 491 11.72 35.48 -44.00
C VAL A 491 10.76 36.67 -44.02
N ALA A 492 9.63 36.54 -43.33
CA ALA A 492 8.66 37.60 -43.15
C ALA A 492 9.09 38.52 -42.01
N LYS A 493 9.39 39.79 -42.31
CA LYS A 493 9.79 40.78 -41.30
C LYS A 493 8.65 41.74 -40.97
N ILE A 494 8.34 41.85 -39.68
CA ILE A 494 7.29 42.72 -39.14
C ILE A 494 7.90 43.58 -38.03
N GLY A 495 8.29 44.81 -38.37
CA GLY A 495 9.03 45.68 -37.45
C GLY A 495 10.38 45.08 -37.04
N ARG A 496 10.48 44.63 -35.77
CA ARG A 496 11.68 43.96 -35.22
C ARG A 496 11.57 42.44 -35.19
N ASN A 497 10.38 41.91 -35.46
CA ASN A 497 10.10 40.49 -35.38
C ASN A 497 10.30 39.83 -36.74
N GLU A 498 10.63 38.54 -36.75
CA GLU A 498 10.97 37.75 -37.94
C GLU A 498 10.28 36.39 -37.88
N ILE A 499 9.67 35.94 -38.97
CA ILE A 499 9.17 34.57 -39.14
C ILE A 499 10.01 33.93 -40.24
N VAL A 500 10.74 32.86 -39.93
CA VAL A 500 11.60 32.11 -40.85
C VAL A 500 10.87 30.85 -41.27
N LEU A 501 10.69 30.64 -42.58
CA LEU A 501 9.97 29.48 -43.14
C LEU A 501 10.97 28.53 -43.79
N THR A 502 11.42 27.54 -43.04
CA THR A 502 12.48 26.62 -43.46
C THR A 502 12.08 25.83 -44.69
N GLY A 503 12.92 25.83 -45.74
CA GLY A 503 12.63 25.08 -46.96
C GLY A 503 11.57 25.70 -47.89
N VAL A 504 11.03 26.87 -47.53
CA VAL A 504 10.02 27.61 -48.31
C VAL A 504 10.63 28.87 -48.92
N THR A 505 10.28 29.18 -50.16
CA THR A 505 10.69 30.42 -50.84
C THR A 505 9.50 31.36 -51.05
N TRP A 506 9.76 32.66 -51.27
CA TRP A 506 8.68 33.62 -51.56
C TRP A 506 7.91 33.35 -52.85
N SER A 507 8.46 32.55 -53.77
CA SER A 507 7.71 32.11 -54.96
C SER A 507 6.66 31.04 -54.68
N ASP A 508 6.74 30.37 -53.53
CA ASP A 508 5.81 29.32 -53.13
C ASP A 508 4.59 29.89 -52.39
N LEU A 509 4.68 31.14 -51.91
CA LEU A 509 3.71 31.78 -51.02
C LEU A 509 2.80 32.77 -51.74
N ASP A 510 1.56 32.88 -51.28
CA ASP A 510 0.64 33.94 -51.68
C ASP A 510 -0.14 34.56 -50.51
N ALA A 511 -0.99 35.55 -50.79
CA ALA A 511 -1.76 36.25 -49.75
C ALA A 511 -2.78 35.34 -49.02
N GLY A 512 -3.14 34.19 -49.59
CA GLY A 512 -4.01 33.20 -48.98
C GLY A 512 -3.33 32.38 -47.88
N ASP A 513 -2.00 32.37 -47.81
CA ASP A 513 -1.22 31.75 -46.72
C ASP A 513 -1.23 32.57 -45.44
N PHE A 514 -1.64 33.84 -45.52
CA PHE A 514 -1.63 34.79 -44.42
C PHE A 514 -3.05 35.23 -44.07
N LEU A 515 -3.39 35.19 -42.78
CA LEU A 515 -4.58 35.82 -42.23
C LEU A 515 -4.16 37.16 -41.62
N VAL A 516 -4.53 38.25 -42.26
CA VAL A 516 -4.16 39.65 -41.92
C VAL A 516 -5.40 40.53 -41.85
#